data_AF-A0A2S1Z6U0-F1
#
_entry.id   AF-A0A2S1Z6U0-F1
#
_cell.length_a   1.000
_cell.length_b   1.000
_cell.length_c   1.000
_cell.angle_alpha   90.00
_cell.angle_beta   90.00
_cell.angle_gamma   90.00
#
_symmetry.space_group_name_H-M   'P 1'
#
loop_
_entity.id
_entity.type
_entity.pdbx_description
1 polymer ?
#
loop_
_entity_poly.entity_id
_entity_poly.type
_entity_poly.pdbx_seq_one_letter_code
_entity_poly.pdbx_strand_id
1 'polypeptide(L)'
;MTGAGGGVRVAAIASLTPLEELDSDPFLVDTRSQHAMCARWAADRGYKVARELLFYGLRPDHCVLWADVEAGLVDLFVAPNERVLARALTSVPDFSAECERRGVRLATAGLDEPAYDAAMKASVHRRLSMPTAGYDGC
;
A
#
# COMPACT_ATOMS: atom_id res chain seq x y z
N MET A 1 -25.27 -21.12 14.32
CA MET A 1 -24.14 -20.34 14.89
C MET A 1 -23.40 -19.72 13.74
N THR A 2 -23.22 -18.40 13.79
CA THR A 2 -22.88 -17.49 12.69
C THR A 2 -21.37 -17.40 12.43
N GLY A 3 -20.95 -17.31 11.16
CA GLY A 3 -19.83 -16.46 10.74
C GLY A 3 -18.61 -17.13 10.09
N ALA A 4 -18.54 -17.14 8.74
CA ALA A 4 -17.31 -17.01 7.95
C ALA A 4 -17.62 -16.77 6.46
N GLY A 5 -18.48 -15.81 6.14
CA GLY A 5 -18.58 -15.23 4.79
C GLY A 5 -17.41 -14.27 4.53
N GLY A 6 -16.19 -14.72 4.79
CA GLY A 6 -15.00 -13.87 4.88
C GLY A 6 -14.32 -13.72 3.53
N GLY A 7 -14.64 -12.64 2.79
CA GLY A 7 -13.93 -12.28 1.56
C GLY A 7 -12.41 -12.17 1.77
N VAL A 8 -11.66 -12.33 0.68
CA VAL A 8 -10.18 -12.28 0.64
C VAL A 8 -9.66 -11.03 1.35
N ARG A 9 -8.69 -11.21 2.25
CA ARG A 9 -8.06 -10.15 3.03
C ARG A 9 -6.81 -9.63 2.34
N VAL A 10 -6.83 -8.35 2.06
CA VAL A 10 -5.80 -7.68 1.28
C VAL A 10 -4.95 -6.80 2.20
N ALA A 11 -3.64 -6.90 2.06
CA ALA A 11 -2.71 -5.91 2.57
C ALA A 11 -2.36 -4.93 1.43
N ALA A 12 -2.74 -3.67 1.59
CA ALA A 12 -2.49 -2.61 0.62
C ALA A 12 -1.14 -1.94 0.89
N ILE A 13 -0.20 -2.09 -0.03
CA ILE A 13 1.15 -1.52 0.05
C ILE A 13 1.16 -0.14 -0.60
N ALA A 14 1.58 0.86 0.15
CA ALA A 14 1.99 2.17 -0.34
C ALA A 14 3.49 2.39 -0.11
N SER A 15 4.09 3.27 -0.92
CA SER A 15 5.47 3.69 -0.77
C SER A 15 5.56 5.07 -0.13
N LEU A 16 6.53 5.25 0.76
CA LEU A 16 6.95 6.57 1.23
C LEU A 16 7.87 7.21 0.18
N THR A 17 7.45 8.37 -0.31
CA THR A 17 8.25 9.20 -1.22
C THR A 17 8.36 10.61 -0.63
N PRO A 18 9.56 11.22 -0.66
CA PRO A 18 9.76 12.57 -0.14
C PRO A 18 8.87 13.61 -0.81
N LEU A 19 8.49 14.65 -0.06
CA LEU A 19 7.59 15.70 -0.54
C LEU A 19 8.19 16.51 -1.70
N GLU A 20 9.52 16.56 -1.78
CA GLU A 20 10.28 17.21 -2.85
C GLU A 20 9.98 16.62 -4.24
N GLU A 21 9.46 15.39 -4.31
CA GLU A 21 9.10 14.73 -5.56
C GLU A 21 7.65 15.03 -6.01
N LEU A 22 6.88 15.81 -5.25
CA LEU A 22 5.46 16.07 -5.52
C LEU A 22 5.23 16.79 -6.85
N ASP A 23 6.19 17.59 -7.32
CA ASP A 23 6.06 18.24 -8.62
C ASP A 23 6.29 17.30 -9.80
N SER A 24 7.21 16.36 -9.65
CA SER A 24 7.62 15.41 -10.69
C SER A 24 6.73 14.17 -10.73
N ASP A 25 6.41 13.61 -9.57
CA ASP A 25 5.67 12.35 -9.42
C ASP A 25 4.71 12.39 -8.22
N PRO A 26 3.61 13.16 -8.34
CA PRO A 26 2.73 13.43 -7.21
C PRO A 26 2.04 12.19 -6.64
N PHE A 27 1.81 11.17 -7.48
CA PHE A 27 1.16 9.95 -7.04
C PHE A 27 2.03 9.14 -6.09
N LEU A 28 3.35 9.09 -6.31
CA LEU A 28 4.28 8.40 -5.42
C LEU A 28 4.37 9.07 -4.03
N VAL A 29 4.08 10.37 -3.93
CA VAL A 29 4.06 11.14 -2.68
C VAL A 29 2.72 11.02 -1.95
N ASP A 30 1.60 10.92 -2.68
CA ASP A 30 0.26 10.84 -2.10
C ASP A 30 -0.11 9.42 -1.63
N THR A 31 0.39 9.04 -0.45
CA THR A 31 0.13 7.73 0.18
C THR A 31 -1.37 7.43 0.34
N ARG A 32 -2.19 8.46 0.61
CA ARG A 32 -3.64 8.32 0.74
C ARG A 32 -4.28 7.91 -0.59
N SER A 33 -3.88 8.53 -1.69
CA SER A 33 -4.36 8.14 -3.02
C SER A 33 -3.90 6.74 -3.42
N GLN A 34 -2.69 6.34 -3.02
CA GLN A 34 -2.20 4.96 -3.22
C GLN A 34 -3.08 3.94 -2.50
N HIS A 35 -3.35 4.12 -1.19
CA HIS A 35 -4.24 3.22 -0.45
C HIS A 35 -5.68 3.25 -0.98
N ALA A 36 -6.19 4.43 -1.35
CA ALA A 36 -7.53 4.54 -1.94
C ALA A 36 -7.67 3.77 -3.25
N MET A 37 -6.63 3.76 -4.09
CA MET A 37 -6.61 2.96 -5.32
C MET A 37 -6.67 1.47 -5.03
N CYS A 38 -5.85 0.99 -4.08
CA CYS A 38 -5.87 -0.40 -3.64
C CYS A 38 -7.23 -0.80 -3.04
N ALA A 39 -7.83 0.09 -2.23
CA ALA A 39 -9.14 -0.12 -1.63
C ALA A 39 -10.24 -0.23 -2.68
N ARG A 40 -10.24 0.63 -3.71
CA ARG A 40 -11.15 0.54 -4.85
C ARG A 40 -10.99 -0.78 -5.59
N TRP A 41 -9.75 -1.16 -5.93
CA TRP A 41 -9.45 -2.42 -6.60
C TRP A 41 -9.94 -3.64 -5.82
N ALA A 42 -9.79 -3.62 -4.49
CA ALA A 42 -10.27 -4.67 -3.60
C ALA A 42 -11.80 -4.71 -3.55
N ALA A 43 -12.45 -3.56 -3.38
CA ALA A 43 -13.91 -3.45 -3.33
C ALA A 43 -14.57 -3.93 -4.63
N ASP A 44 -14.02 -3.58 -5.79
CA ASP A 44 -14.49 -4.03 -7.11
C ASP A 44 -14.46 -5.56 -7.27
N ARG A 45 -13.68 -6.27 -6.43
CA ARG A 45 -13.55 -7.74 -6.40
C ARG A 45 -14.26 -8.40 -5.23
N GLY A 46 -14.95 -7.62 -4.38
CA GLY A 46 -15.55 -8.13 -3.13
C GLY A 46 -14.51 -8.55 -2.09
N TYR A 47 -13.28 -8.06 -2.21
CA TYR A 47 -12.22 -8.26 -1.23
C TYR A 47 -12.27 -7.15 -0.17
N LYS A 48 -11.64 -7.39 0.99
CA LYS A 48 -11.53 -6.39 2.06
C LYS A 48 -10.09 -6.03 2.32
N VAL A 49 -9.81 -4.74 2.48
CA VAL A 49 -8.51 -4.28 2.98
C VAL A 49 -8.44 -4.60 4.47
N ALA A 50 -7.52 -5.48 4.85
CA ALA A 50 -7.29 -5.88 6.24
C ALA A 50 -6.15 -5.09 6.88
N ARG A 51 -5.18 -4.65 6.06
CA ARG A 51 -4.00 -3.88 6.47
C ARG A 51 -3.66 -2.83 5.43
N GLU A 52 -3.27 -1.66 5.89
CA GLU A 52 -2.60 -0.65 5.09
C GLU A 52 -1.13 -0.63 5.51
N LEU A 53 -0.24 -0.86 4.57
CA LEU A 53 1.20 -0.96 4.75
C LEU A 53 1.86 0.23 4.08
N LEU A 54 2.92 0.73 4.71
CA LEU A 54 3.65 1.91 4.25
C LEU A 54 5.15 1.69 4.43
N PHE A 55 5.87 1.60 3.30
CA PHE A 55 7.27 1.19 3.30
C PHE A 55 8.17 2.12 2.49
N TYR A 56 9.47 2.08 2.81
CA TYR A 56 10.54 2.64 2.01
C TYR A 56 11.72 1.68 2.02
N GLY A 57 12.07 1.12 0.86
CA GLY A 57 13.21 0.19 0.76
C GLY A 57 13.15 -0.97 1.75
N LEU A 58 11.97 -1.55 2.00
CA LEU A 58 11.84 -2.70 2.88
C LEU A 58 12.42 -3.95 2.22
N ARG A 59 13.17 -4.73 3.00
CA ARG A 59 13.68 -6.02 2.53
C ARG A 59 12.55 -7.04 2.38
N PRO A 60 12.52 -7.83 1.29
CA PRO A 60 11.54 -8.89 1.07
C PRO A 60 11.43 -9.93 2.19
N ASP A 61 12.53 -10.23 2.89
CA ASP A 61 12.61 -11.25 3.94
C ASP A 61 12.30 -10.73 5.36
N HIS A 62 11.87 -9.46 5.48
CA HIS A 62 11.66 -8.84 6.78
C HIS A 62 10.48 -9.48 7.54
N CYS A 63 10.73 -10.01 8.75
CA CYS A 63 9.76 -10.81 9.50
C CYS A 63 8.41 -10.11 9.76
N VAL A 64 8.42 -8.80 10.04
CA VAL A 64 7.20 -8.00 10.30
C VAL A 64 6.24 -8.01 9.10
N LEU A 65 6.74 -8.12 7.87
CA LEU A 65 5.92 -8.18 6.66
C LEU A 65 5.08 -9.46 6.61
N TRP A 66 5.62 -10.54 7.14
CA TRP A 66 5.05 -11.88 7.05
C TRP A 66 4.25 -12.29 8.28
N ALA A 67 4.39 -11.58 9.40
CA ALA A 67 3.69 -11.92 10.64
C ALA A 67 2.16 -11.99 10.46
N ASP A 68 1.57 -11.03 9.74
CA ASP A 68 0.13 -11.04 9.45
C ASP A 68 -0.27 -12.13 8.44
N VAL A 69 0.64 -12.55 7.56
CA VAL A 69 0.42 -13.69 6.65
C VAL A 69 0.43 -15.00 7.45
N GLU A 70 1.42 -15.18 8.32
CA GLU A 70 1.60 -16.36 9.16
C GLU A 70 0.47 -16.51 10.18
N ALA A 71 -0.04 -15.39 10.72
CA ALA A 71 -1.26 -15.35 11.54
C ALA A 71 -2.54 -15.58 10.72
N GLY A 72 -2.42 -15.74 9.40
CA GLY A 72 -3.53 -15.91 8.49
C GLY A 72 -4.50 -14.74 8.56
N LEU A 73 -4.01 -13.50 8.64
CA LEU A 73 -4.79 -12.25 8.61
C LEU A 73 -4.74 -11.56 7.23
N VAL A 74 -3.79 -11.94 6.38
CA VAL A 74 -3.58 -11.44 5.02
C VAL A 74 -3.51 -12.61 4.05
N ASP A 75 -4.29 -12.54 2.98
CA ASP A 75 -4.36 -13.56 1.92
C ASP A 75 -3.69 -13.10 0.61
N LEU A 76 -3.53 -11.78 0.44
CA LEU A 76 -3.00 -11.16 -0.78
C LEU A 76 -2.36 -9.81 -0.46
N PHE A 77 -1.22 -9.53 -1.08
CA PHE A 77 -0.64 -8.18 -1.16
C PHE A 77 -1.09 -7.49 -2.45
N VAL A 78 -1.49 -6.24 -2.35
CA VAL A 78 -1.75 -5.39 -3.51
C VAL A 78 -0.97 -4.10 -3.40
N ALA A 79 -0.42 -3.62 -4.50
CA ALA A 79 0.09 -2.26 -4.63
C ALA A 79 -0.62 -1.53 -5.78
N PRO A 80 -0.57 -0.20 -5.84
CA PRO A 80 -1.16 0.55 -6.95
C PRO A 80 -0.61 0.13 -8.33
N ASN A 81 0.72 0.13 -8.45
CA ASN A 81 1.45 -0.15 -9.67
C ASN A 81 2.89 -0.60 -9.34
N GLU A 82 3.67 -0.95 -10.37
CA GLU A 82 5.05 -1.41 -10.21
C GLU A 82 5.99 -0.34 -9.66
N ARG A 83 5.76 0.96 -9.97
CA ARG A 83 6.59 2.07 -9.47
C ARG A 83 6.51 2.18 -7.95
N VAL A 84 5.30 2.06 -7.40
CA VAL A 84 5.08 2.03 -5.94
C VAL A 84 5.76 0.82 -5.30
N LEU A 85 5.66 -0.38 -5.90
CA LEU A 85 6.37 -1.57 -5.39
C LEU A 85 7.88 -1.39 -5.39
N ALA A 86 8.44 -0.89 -6.50
CA ALA A 86 9.88 -0.66 -6.65
C ALA A 86 10.43 0.36 -5.64
N ARG A 87 9.59 1.32 -5.21
CA ARG A 87 9.93 2.31 -4.19
C ARG A 87 9.79 1.74 -2.77
N ALA A 88 8.76 0.94 -2.55
CA ALA A 88 8.44 0.34 -1.25
C ALA A 88 9.46 -0.73 -0.83
N LEU A 89 10.05 -1.45 -1.79
CA LEU A 89 10.87 -2.64 -1.57
C LEU A 89 12.31 -2.47 -2.07
N THR A 90 13.27 -3.18 -1.48
CA THR A 90 14.64 -3.21 -2.03
C THR A 90 14.74 -4.02 -3.33
N SER A 91 13.83 -4.98 -3.55
CA SER A 91 13.79 -5.85 -4.72
C SER A 91 12.39 -6.41 -4.92
N VAL A 92 11.72 -6.01 -6.01
CA VAL A 92 10.40 -6.54 -6.39
C VAL A 92 10.46 -8.02 -6.78
N PRO A 93 11.45 -8.48 -7.59
CA PRO A 93 11.53 -9.90 -7.96
C PRO A 93 11.70 -10.84 -6.76
N ASP A 94 12.56 -10.47 -5.80
CA ASP A 94 12.77 -11.29 -4.60
C ASP A 94 11.52 -11.32 -3.71
N PHE A 95 10.79 -10.21 -3.64
CA PHE A 95 9.51 -10.17 -2.94
C PHE A 95 8.45 -11.04 -3.60
N SER A 96 8.33 -11.01 -4.93
CA SER A 96 7.44 -11.90 -5.67
C SER A 96 7.80 -13.38 -5.43
N ALA A 97 9.08 -13.73 -5.46
CA ALA A 97 9.54 -15.08 -5.17
C ALA A 97 9.21 -15.53 -3.74
N GLU A 98 9.34 -14.63 -2.76
CA GLU A 98 8.98 -14.91 -1.37
C GLU A 98 7.45 -15.06 -1.18
N CYS A 99 6.66 -14.25 -1.90
CA CYS A 99 5.20 -14.43 -1.98
C CYS A 99 4.84 -15.82 -2.51
N GLU A 100 5.42 -16.24 -3.63
CA GLU A 100 5.21 -17.58 -4.21
C GLU A 100 5.62 -18.69 -3.25
N ARG A 101 6.80 -18.58 -2.63
CA ARG A 101 7.33 -19.56 -1.66
C ARG A 101 6.39 -19.75 -0.46
N ARG A 102 5.70 -18.69 -0.05
CA ARG A 102 4.75 -18.69 1.07
C ARG A 102 3.30 -18.92 0.65
N GLY A 103 3.02 -19.07 -0.64
CA GLY A 103 1.67 -19.26 -1.16
C GLY A 103 0.78 -18.02 -1.04
N VAL A 104 1.36 -16.82 -0.95
CA VAL A 104 0.62 -15.55 -0.91
C VAL A 104 0.59 -14.93 -2.30
N ARG A 105 -0.56 -14.41 -2.69
CA ARG A 105 -0.70 -13.72 -3.99
C ARG A 105 -0.18 -12.29 -3.90
N LEU A 106 0.48 -11.83 -4.95
CA LEU A 106 0.86 -10.44 -5.17
C LEU A 106 0.12 -9.91 -6.40
N ALA A 107 -0.45 -8.72 -6.31
CA ALA A 107 -1.14 -8.05 -7.42
C ALA A 107 -0.77 -6.57 -7.51
N THR A 108 -0.93 -6.00 -8.69
CA THR A 108 -1.00 -4.55 -8.91
C THR A 108 -2.45 -4.16 -9.21
N ALA A 109 -2.86 -2.99 -8.72
CA ALA A 109 -4.20 -2.48 -8.97
C ALA A 109 -4.39 -2.08 -10.44
N GLY A 110 -3.37 -1.43 -11.02
CA GLY A 110 -3.31 -1.08 -12.43
C GLY A 110 -4.44 -0.13 -12.87
N LEU A 111 -5.00 0.64 -11.93
CA LEU A 111 -6.03 1.64 -12.21
C LEU A 111 -5.38 2.97 -12.60
N ASP A 112 -6.13 3.82 -13.31
CA ASP A 112 -5.67 5.15 -13.67
C ASP A 112 -5.37 5.99 -12.43
N GLU A 113 -4.20 6.64 -12.44
CA GLU A 113 -3.80 7.54 -11.38
C GLU A 113 -4.68 8.80 -11.36
N PRO A 114 -4.92 9.39 -10.19
CA PRO A 114 -5.60 10.67 -10.10
C PRO A 114 -4.87 11.75 -10.90
N ALA A 115 -5.62 12.65 -11.54
CA ALA A 115 -5.05 13.84 -12.14
C ALA A 115 -4.67 14.85 -11.03
N TYR A 116 -3.41 15.27 -11.00
CA TYR A 116 -2.91 16.22 -10.00
C TYR A 116 -2.82 17.64 -10.56
N ASP A 117 -3.83 18.45 -10.27
CA ASP A 117 -3.77 19.89 -10.48
C ASP A 117 -3.06 20.61 -9.31
N ALA A 118 -2.89 21.92 -9.43
CA ALA A 118 -2.24 22.73 -8.40
C ALA A 118 -2.97 22.66 -7.05
N ALA A 119 -4.30 22.53 -7.04
CA ALA A 119 -5.09 22.46 -5.81
C ALA A 119 -4.88 21.12 -5.09
N MET A 120 -4.83 20.01 -5.85
CA MET A 120 -4.56 18.68 -5.33
C MET A 120 -3.13 18.59 -4.79
N LYS A 121 -2.13 19.08 -5.54
CA LYS A 121 -0.74 19.15 -5.06
C LYS A 121 -0.64 20.00 -3.78
N ALA A 122 -1.29 21.16 -3.73
CA ALA A 122 -1.31 21.98 -2.52
C ALA A 122 -1.97 21.26 -1.32
N SER A 123 -2.99 20.42 -1.57
CA SER A 123 -3.62 19.59 -0.54
C SER A 123 -2.65 18.52 0.00
N VAL A 124 -1.90 17.85 -0.88
CA VAL A 124 -0.86 16.89 -0.49
C VAL A 124 0.24 17.59 0.30
N HIS A 125 0.73 18.75 -0.17
CA HIS A 125 1.67 19.59 0.56
C HIS A 125 1.20 19.90 1.97
N ARG A 126 -0.01 20.47 2.13
CA ARG A 126 -0.54 20.81 3.46
C ARG A 126 -0.60 19.61 4.41
N ARG A 127 -0.96 18.43 3.88
CA ARG A 127 -1.08 17.21 4.69
C ARG A 127 0.28 16.67 5.14
N LEU A 128 1.32 16.80 4.31
CA LEU A 128 2.65 16.23 4.59
C LEU A 128 3.63 17.24 5.21
N SER A 129 3.42 18.55 5.01
CA SER A 129 4.26 19.62 5.59
C SER A 129 3.90 20.00 7.01
N MET A 130 2.72 19.62 7.50
CA MET A 130 2.34 19.86 8.89
C MET A 130 2.82 18.68 9.75
N PRO A 131 3.60 18.90 10.83
CA PRO A 131 3.76 17.87 11.84
C PRO A 131 2.36 17.62 12.40
N THR A 132 1.79 16.45 12.15
CA THR A 132 0.55 16.04 12.79
C THR A 132 0.75 16.17 14.29
N ALA A 133 0.05 17.13 14.89
CA ALA A 133 -0.15 17.18 16.31
C ALA A 133 -0.78 15.85 16.77
N GLY A 134 -0.10 15.13 17.67
CA GLY A 134 -0.47 13.84 18.26
C GLY A 134 -0.15 12.66 17.34
N TYR A 135 0.62 11.62 17.69
CA TYR A 135 0.76 10.94 18.98
C TYR A 135 -0.56 10.90 19.78
N ASP A 136 -1.51 10.11 19.30
CA ASP A 136 -2.42 9.42 20.21
C ASP A 136 -1.64 8.24 20.80
N GLY A 137 -0.78 8.56 21.78
CA GLY A 137 -0.44 7.60 22.81
C GLY A 137 -1.58 7.59 23.81
N CYS A 138 -2.45 6.60 23.71
CA CYS A 138 -3.14 5.88 24.79
C CYS A 138 -4.04 4.81 24.19
#